data_AF-U1EUS1-F1
#
_entry.id   AF-U1EUS1-F1
#
_cell.length_a   1.000
_cell.length_b   1.000
_cell.length_c   1.000
_cell.angle_alpha   90.00
_cell.angle_beta   90.00
_cell.angle_gamma   90.00
#
_symmetry.space_group_name_H-M   'P 1'
#
loop_
_entity.id
_entity.type
_entity.pdbx_description
1 polymer ?
#
loop_
_entity_poly.entity_id
_entity_poly.type
_entity_poly.pdbx_seq_one_letter_code
_entity_poly.pdbx_strand_id
1 'polypeptide(L)' 'MRIHPSALKHGLDPDDVVHAAFWAQWTEPLGDDDWPHRELRLGFDMSVMCLVLPIAVGLRP' A
#
# COMPACT_ATOMS: atom_id res chain seq x y z
N MET A 1 9.51 3.63 3.44
CA MET A 1 8.18 3.05 3.73
C MET A 1 8.33 1.98 4.81
N ARG A 2 7.37 1.80 5.71
CA ARG A 2 7.35 0.67 6.68
C ARG A 2 6.25 -0.31 6.26
N ILE A 3 6.58 -1.58 6.12
CA ILE A 3 5.63 -2.62 5.70
C ILE A 3 5.06 -3.28 6.94
N HIS A 4 3.73 -3.29 7.07
CA HIS A 4 3.08 -4.03 8.14
C HIS A 4 3.10 -5.54 7.80
N PRO A 5 3.33 -6.46 8.75
CA PRO A 5 3.38 -7.90 8.47
C PRO A 5 2.13 -8.46 7.77
N SER A 6 0.98 -7.81 7.94
CA SER A 6 -0.24 -8.20 7.23
C SER A 6 -0.18 -8.01 5.71
N ALA A 7 0.69 -7.13 5.21
CA ALA A 7 0.87 -6.90 3.78
C ALA A 7 1.71 -7.99 3.11
N LEU A 8 2.44 -8.79 3.90
CA LEU A 8 3.21 -9.96 3.43
C LEU A 8 2.41 -11.26 3.52
N LYS A 9 1.13 -11.18 3.90
CA LYS A 9 0.23 -12.33 3.84
C LYS A 9 0.14 -12.80 2.39
N HIS A 10 -0.13 -14.09 2.21
CA HIS A 10 -0.22 -14.75 0.90
C HIS A 10 1.12 -14.92 0.15
N GLY A 11 2.25 -14.79 0.86
CA GLY A 11 3.57 -15.08 0.30
C GLY A 11 4.10 -13.98 -0.61
N LEU A 12 3.59 -12.75 -0.46
CA LEU A 12 4.06 -11.59 -1.22
C LEU A 12 5.46 -11.20 -0.76
N ASP A 13 6.32 -10.90 -1.73
CA ASP A 13 7.63 -10.35 -1.47
C ASP A 13 7.53 -8.89 -0.98
N PRO A 14 8.31 -8.48 0.04
CA PRO A 14 8.32 -7.11 0.51
C PRO A 14 8.58 -6.05 -0.58
N ASP A 15 9.47 -6.34 -1.54
CA ASP A 15 9.81 -5.40 -2.60
C ASP A 15 8.66 -5.25 -3.60
N ASP A 16 7.91 -6.33 -3.86
CA ASP A 16 6.69 -6.32 -4.68
C ASP A 16 5.59 -5.47 -4.06
N VAL A 17 5.38 -5.59 -2.74
CA VAL A 17 4.41 -4.76 -1.99
C VAL A 17 4.79 -3.28 -2.07
N VAL A 18 6.08 -2.97 -1.92
CA VAL A 18 6.60 -1.60 -2.04
C VAL A 18 6.40 -1.08 -3.46
N HIS A 19 6.74 -1.88 -4.47
CA HIS A 19 6.59 -1.51 -5.88
C HIS A 19 5.13 -1.18 -6.20
N ALA A 20 4.20 -2.07 -5.87
CA ALA A 20 2.78 -1.88 -6.10
C ALA A 20 2.22 -0.66 -5.36
N ALA A 21 2.69 -0.39 -4.14
CA ALA A 21 2.26 0.77 -3.37
C ALA A 21 2.80 2.11 -3.92
N PHE A 22 4.04 2.12 -4.43
CA PHE A 22 4.66 3.33 -5.00
C PHE A 22 4.17 3.64 -6.40
N TRP A 23 3.95 2.61 -7.24
CA TRP A 23 3.51 2.73 -8.63
C TRP A 23 2.02 2.41 -8.80
N ALA A 24 1.22 2.77 -7.79
CA ALA A 24 -0.21 2.54 -7.76
C ALA A 24 -0.89 3.22 -8.96
N GLN A 25 -1.71 2.45 -9.68
CA GLN A 25 -2.51 2.94 -10.82
C GLN A 25 -3.82 3.56 -10.36
N TRP A 26 -4.29 3.20 -9.17
CA TRP A 26 -5.44 3.82 -8.52
C TRP A 26 -5.12 4.09 -7.05
N THR A 27 -5.50 5.28 -6.57
CA THR A 27 -5.41 5.67 -5.16
C THR A 27 -6.74 6.25 -4.73
N GLU A 28 -7.35 5.65 -3.72
CA GLU A 28 -8.60 6.11 -3.11
C GLU A 28 -8.33 6.52 -1.66
N PRO A 29 -8.66 7.74 -1.24
CA PRO A 29 -8.64 8.12 0.16
C PRO A 29 -9.67 7.27 0.94
N LEU A 30 -9.23 6.55 1.96
CA LEU A 30 -10.14 5.99 2.94
C LEU A 30 -10.45 7.15 3.88
N GLY A 31 -11.67 7.70 3.78
CA GLY A 31 -12.12 8.98 4.39
C GLY A 31 -12.07 9.05 5.92
N ASP A 32 -10.90 8.79 6.48
CA ASP A 32 -10.55 8.94 7.88
C ASP A 32 -9.91 10.33 8.05
N ASP A 33 -10.60 11.22 8.75
CA ASP A 33 -10.05 12.50 9.21
C ASP A 33 -8.97 12.33 10.30
N ASP A 34 -8.72 11.09 10.74
CA ASP A 34 -7.69 10.75 11.70
C ASP A 34 -6.31 10.60 11.05
N TRP A 35 -5.31 11.20 11.71
CA TRP A 35 -3.91 11.07 11.31
C TRP A 35 -3.29 9.76 11.83
N PRO A 36 -2.46 9.06 11.03
CA PRO A 36 -2.13 9.31 9.64
C PRO A 36 -3.28 8.93 8.70
N HIS A 37 -3.46 9.71 7.63
CA HIS A 37 -4.49 9.45 6.62
C HIS A 37 -4.28 8.08 5.98
N ARG A 38 -5.38 7.38 5.70
CA ARG A 38 -5.33 6.07 5.06
C ARG A 38 -5.76 6.17 3.61
N GLU A 39 -5.04 5.45 2.76
CA GLU A 39 -5.32 5.35 1.33
C GLU A 39 -5.42 3.87 0.95
N LEU A 40 -6.34 3.55 0.05
CA LEU A 40 -6.39 2.29 -0.65
C LEU A 40 -5.67 2.44 -1.98
N ARG A 41 -4.57 1.71 -2.17
CA ARG A 41 -3.80 1.72 -3.40
C ARG A 41 -3.96 0.42 -4.16
N LEU A 42 -4.28 0.54 -5.45
CA LEU A 42 -4.28 -0.56 -6.41
C LEU A 42 -3.02 -0.44 -7.27
N GLY A 43 -2.16 -1.45 -7.22
CA GLY A 43 -0.93 -1.48 -7.99
C GLY A 43 -0.65 -2.86 -8.55
N PHE A 44 0.39 -2.97 -9.36
CA PHE A 44 0.90 -4.24 -9.85
C PHE A 44 2.25 -4.53 -9.21
N ASP A 45 2.53 -5.79 -8.92
CA ASP A 45 3.87 -6.23 -8.56
C ASP A 45 4.78 -6.41 -9.79
N MET A 46 6.04 -6.83 -9.57
CA MET A 46 6.98 -7.07 -10.67
C MET A 46 6.58 -8.28 -11.55
N SER A 47 5.64 -9.11 -11.09
CA SER A 47 5.08 -10.26 -11.80
C SER A 47 3.74 -9.94 -12.50
N VAL A 48 3.33 -8.66 -12.56
CA VAL A 48 2.09 -8.17 -13.15
C VAL A 48 0.82 -8.66 -12.43
N MET A 49 0.94 -9.10 -11.18
CA MET A 49 -0.20 -9.45 -10.34
C MET A 49 -0.78 -8.19 -9.69
N CYS A 50 -2.09 -8.03 -9.76
CA CYS A 50 -2.79 -6.88 -9.19
C CYS A 50 -2.92 -7.03 -7.67
N LEU A 51 -2.46 -6.03 -6.93
CA LEU A 51 -2.49 -5.97 -5.47
C LEU A 51 -3.33 -4.78 -4.99
N VAL A 52 -4.13 -5.01 -3.95
CA VAL A 52 -4.87 -3.99 -3.22
C VAL A 52 -4.24 -3.83 -1.85
N LEU A 53 -3.69 -2.65 -1.55
CA LEU A 53 -2.92 -2.39 -0.34
C LEU A 53 -3.48 -1.20 0.43
N PRO A 54 -3.80 -1.33 1.74
CA PRO A 54 -4.04 -0.19 2.61
C PRO A 54 -2.70 0.45 3.01
N ILE A 55 -2.58 1.75 2.82
CA ILE A 55 -1.38 2.55 3.10
C ILE A 55 -1.74 3.64 4.09
N ALA A 56 -0.96 3.77 5.17
CA ALA A 56 -1.00 4.96 6.00
C ALA A 56 0.00 6.00 5.46
N VAL A 57 -0.49 7.19 5.13
CA VAL A 57 0.27 8.28 4.53
C VAL A 57 0.36 9.44 5.50
N GLY A 58 1.60 9.86 5.78
CA GLY A 58 1.87 10.97 6.67
C GLY A 58 3.26 10.94 7.32
N LEU A 59 3.90 12.10 7.42
CA LEU A 59 5.12 12.30 8.22
C LEU A 59 4.73 12.63 9.66
N ARG A 60 5.19 11.87 10.66
CA ARG A 60 4.90 12.18 12.08
C ARG A 60 5.08 13.70 12.33
N PRO A 61 4.10 14.39 12.95
CA PRO A 61 4.23 15.80 13.26
C PRO A 61 5.42 16.06 14.19
#